data_AF-A0A9E2DUB0-F1
#
_entry.id   AF-A0A9E2DUB0-F1
#
_cell.length_a   1.000
_cell.length_b   1.000
_cell.length_c   1.000
_cell.angle_alpha   90.00
_cell.angle_beta   90.00
_cell.angle_gamma   90.00
#
_symmetry.space_group_name_H-M   'P 1'
#
loop_
_entity.id
_entity.type
_entity.pdbx_description
1 polymer ?
#
loop_
_entity_poly.entity_id
_entity_poly.type
_entity_poly.pdbx_seq_one_letter_code
_entity_poly.pdbx_strand_id
1 'polypeptide(L)'
;NENVARCNEAAKALFGGDITSLDEKMLGEVFSEVPAGEFPKASLGSEQASLVEVLPQTELCQSKREAREFLKNGSVAINGEKIAGDDAVNRVLQTEDLLHGNTILLRRGKKAWFASRWL
;
A
#
# COMPACT_ATOMS: atom_id res chain seq x y z
N ASN A 1 29.97 -8.40 0.15
CA ASN A 1 28.81 -9.31 0.01
C ASN A 1 27.60 -8.51 -0.38
N GLU A 2 27.31 -8.45 -1.68
CA GLU A 2 26.26 -7.62 -2.28
C GLU A 2 24.85 -8.05 -1.83
N ASN A 3 24.64 -9.34 -1.58
CA ASN A 3 23.34 -9.88 -1.14
C ASN A 3 22.94 -9.43 0.28
N VAL A 4 23.90 -9.20 1.18
CA VAL A 4 23.61 -8.83 2.58
C VAL A 4 23.18 -7.37 2.69
N ALA A 5 23.71 -6.48 1.83
CA ALA A 5 23.28 -5.09 1.77
C ALA A 5 21.82 -5.00 1.27
N ARG A 6 21.49 -5.77 0.22
CA ARG A 6 20.15 -5.83 -0.37
C ARG A 6 19.07 -6.31 0.59
N CYS A 7 19.32 -7.39 1.35
CA CYS A 7 18.37 -7.86 2.37
C CYS A 7 18.11 -6.83 3.48
N ASN A 8 19.10 -6.01 3.82
CA ASN A 8 18.96 -4.99 4.85
C ASN A 8 18.16 -3.77 4.38
N GLU A 9 18.28 -3.37 3.11
CA GLU A 9 17.46 -2.29 2.53
C GLU A 9 16.00 -2.70 2.39
N ALA A 10 15.77 -3.91 1.88
CA ALA A 10 14.47 -4.59 1.87
C ALA A 10 13.78 -4.58 3.24
N ALA A 11 14.47 -5.05 4.28
CA ALA A 11 13.94 -5.06 5.64
C ALA A 11 13.67 -3.64 6.16
N LYS A 12 14.58 -2.68 5.91
CA LYS A 12 14.36 -1.29 6.31
C LYS A 12 13.12 -0.70 5.64
N ALA A 13 12.91 -0.92 4.35
CA ALA A 13 11.73 -0.45 3.63
C ALA A 13 10.43 -1.00 4.23
N LEU A 14 10.38 -2.30 4.56
CA LEU A 14 9.24 -2.93 5.25
C LEU A 14 8.94 -2.32 6.63
N PHE A 15 9.96 -1.89 7.37
CA PHE A 15 9.83 -1.44 8.76
C PHE A 15 9.85 0.08 8.95
N GLY A 16 10.21 0.88 7.94
CA GLY A 16 10.17 2.35 8.03
C GLY A 16 11.06 3.14 7.05
N GLY A 17 11.57 2.52 5.99
CA GLY A 17 12.36 3.17 4.95
C GLY A 17 11.52 3.64 3.76
N ASP A 18 12.18 4.33 2.83
CA ASP A 18 11.56 4.83 1.61
C ASP A 18 11.36 3.69 0.59
N ILE A 19 10.14 3.19 0.51
CA ILE A 19 9.73 2.12 -0.41
C ILE A 19 9.77 2.59 -1.87
N THR A 20 9.62 3.89 -2.12
CA THR A 20 9.62 4.44 -3.48
C THR A 20 10.99 4.37 -4.14
N SER A 21 12.05 4.21 -3.33
CA SER A 21 13.43 4.05 -3.79
C SER A 21 13.79 2.61 -4.21
N LEU A 22 12.94 1.62 -3.92
CA LEU A 22 13.18 0.23 -4.29
C LEU A 22 13.00 0.04 -5.79
N ASP A 23 13.88 -0.77 -6.41
CA ASP A 23 13.66 -1.22 -7.79
C ASP A 23 12.58 -2.31 -7.85
N GLU A 24 12.02 -2.54 -9.04
CA GLU A 24 10.89 -3.47 -9.25
C GLU A 24 11.23 -4.89 -8.79
N LYS A 25 12.48 -5.30 -8.99
CA LYS A 25 12.94 -6.64 -8.62
C LYS A 25 12.98 -6.81 -7.11
N MET A 26 13.54 -5.84 -6.40
CA MET A 26 13.60 -5.82 -4.95
C MET A 26 12.20 -5.68 -4.36
N LEU A 27 11.33 -4.84 -4.93
CA LEU A 27 9.94 -4.76 -4.51
C LEU A 27 9.24 -6.12 -4.65
N GLY A 28 9.43 -6.80 -5.79
CA GLY A 28 8.91 -8.14 -6.01
C GLY A 28 9.43 -9.16 -5.00
N GLU A 29 10.73 -9.15 -4.70
CA GLU A 29 11.36 -10.05 -3.71
C GLU A 29 10.89 -9.76 -2.27
N VAL A 30 10.71 -8.48 -1.92
CA VAL A 30 10.30 -8.04 -0.58
C VAL A 30 8.83 -8.34 -0.32
N PHE A 31 7.99 -8.14 -1.32
CA PHE A 31 6.54 -8.25 -1.21
C PHE A 31 6.00 -9.56 -1.79
N SER A 32 6.85 -10.53 -2.15
CA SER A 32 6.42 -11.85 -2.65
C SER A 32 5.65 -12.66 -1.58
N GLU A 33 5.95 -12.43 -0.31
CA GLU A 33 5.30 -13.10 0.83
C GLU A 33 4.14 -12.28 1.44
N VAL A 34 3.90 -11.07 0.93
CA VAL A 34 2.83 -10.20 1.41
C VAL A 34 1.55 -10.50 0.65
N PRO A 35 0.37 -10.50 1.32
CA PRO A 35 -0.91 -10.63 0.65
C PRO A 35 -1.06 -9.62 -0.48
N ALA A 36 -1.56 -10.07 -1.63
CA ALA A 36 -1.74 -9.25 -2.81
C ALA A 36 -3.12 -9.45 -3.42
N GLY A 37 -3.63 -8.41 -4.09
CA GLY A 37 -4.90 -8.46 -4.81
C GLY A 37 -4.87 -7.59 -6.05
N GLU A 38 -5.69 -7.94 -7.02
CA GLU A 38 -5.77 -7.27 -8.31
C GLU A 38 -7.00 -6.36 -8.38
N PHE A 39 -6.81 -5.18 -8.94
CA PHE A 39 -7.81 -4.14 -9.12
C PHE A 39 -7.75 -3.62 -10.57
N PRO A 40 -8.88 -3.19 -11.15
CA PRO A 40 -8.85 -2.61 -12.49
C PRO A 40 -8.11 -1.28 -12.48
N LYS A 41 -7.09 -1.12 -13.32
CA LYS A 41 -6.36 0.15 -13.46
C LYS A 41 -7.26 1.29 -13.90
N ALA A 42 -8.31 0.98 -14.67
CA ALA A 42 -9.33 1.94 -15.08
C ALA A 42 -10.15 2.53 -13.91
N SER A 43 -10.13 1.90 -12.74
CA SER A 43 -10.80 2.40 -11.54
C SER A 43 -9.99 3.47 -10.80
N LEU A 44 -8.68 3.62 -11.08
CA LEU A 44 -7.85 4.67 -10.49
C LEU A 44 -8.45 6.05 -10.80
N GLY A 45 -8.43 6.95 -9.81
CA GLY A 45 -9.04 8.27 -9.93
C GLY A 45 -10.56 8.30 -9.79
N SER A 46 -11.23 7.15 -9.60
CA SER A 46 -12.67 7.06 -9.36
C SER A 46 -13.00 6.65 -7.92
N GLU A 47 -14.28 6.71 -7.54
CA GLU A 47 -14.74 6.25 -6.22
C GLU A 47 -14.38 4.78 -5.93
N GLN A 48 -14.26 3.94 -6.96
CA GLN A 48 -13.85 2.54 -6.81
C GLN A 48 -12.42 2.38 -6.30
N ALA A 49 -11.56 3.38 -6.53
CA ALA A 49 -10.20 3.45 -6.01
C ALA A 49 -10.10 4.26 -4.69
N SER A 50 -11.23 4.64 -4.09
CA SER A 50 -11.24 5.19 -2.74
C SER A 50 -10.69 4.17 -1.75
N LEU A 51 -9.89 4.61 -0.79
CA LEU A 51 -9.40 3.73 0.27
C LEU A 51 -10.53 3.10 1.08
N VAL A 52 -11.67 3.77 1.20
CA VAL A 52 -12.85 3.23 1.88
C VAL A 52 -13.45 2.04 1.13
N GLU A 53 -13.31 2.00 -0.20
CA GLU A 53 -13.76 0.89 -1.05
C GLU A 53 -12.69 -0.20 -1.21
N VAL A 54 -11.42 0.19 -1.29
CA VAL A 54 -10.30 -0.74 -1.51
C VAL A 54 -9.97 -1.51 -0.24
N LEU A 55 -9.84 -0.86 0.92
CA LEU A 55 -9.39 -1.52 2.15
C LEU A 55 -10.24 -2.74 2.57
N PRO A 56 -11.59 -2.74 2.45
CA PRO A 56 -12.41 -3.91 2.77
C PRO A 56 -12.30 -5.07 1.78
N GLN A 57 -11.77 -4.82 0.57
CA GLN A 57 -11.46 -5.85 -0.41
C GLN A 57 -10.08 -6.49 -0.15
N THR A 58 -9.36 -5.99 0.85
CA THR A 58 -8.06 -6.52 1.29
C THR A 58 -8.18 -7.19 2.66
N GLU A 59 -7.11 -7.83 3.11
CA GLU A 59 -7.01 -8.36 4.48
C GLU A 59 -6.76 -7.27 5.54
N LEU A 60 -6.66 -5.99 5.14
CA LEU A 60 -6.39 -4.90 6.06
C LEU A 60 -7.61 -4.54 6.93
N CYS A 61 -8.84 -4.72 6.46
CA CYS A 61 -10.04 -4.53 7.29
C CYS A 61 -11.23 -5.32 6.74
N GLN A 62 -12.26 -5.53 7.56
CA GLN A 62 -13.41 -6.35 7.19
C GLN A 62 -14.61 -5.54 6.69
N SER A 63 -14.60 -4.21 6.88
CA SER A 63 -15.73 -3.37 6.48
C SER A 63 -15.35 -1.92 6.18
N LYS A 64 -16.22 -1.23 5.43
CA LYS A 64 -16.08 0.22 5.14
C LYS A 64 -16.08 1.06 6.42
N ARG A 65 -16.76 0.61 7.49
CA ARG A 65 -16.78 1.30 8.79
C ARG A 65 -15.39 1.26 9.42
N GLU A 66 -14.78 0.07 9.48
CA GLU A 66 -13.43 -0.11 9.99
C GLU A 66 -12.39 0.62 9.14
N ALA A 67 -12.51 0.59 7.81
CA ALA A 67 -11.65 1.34 6.91
C ALA A 67 -11.61 2.82 7.30
N ARG A 68 -12.78 3.46 7.47
CA ARG A 68 -12.89 4.86 7.90
C ARG A 68 -12.27 5.11 9.27
N GLU A 69 -12.47 4.22 10.23
CA GLU A 69 -11.85 4.33 11.56
C GLU A 69 -10.32 4.28 11.47
N PHE A 70 -9.77 3.34 10.70
CA PHE A 70 -8.32 3.24 10.50
C PHE A 70 -7.73 4.45 9.78
N LEU A 71 -8.43 4.97 8.76
CA LEU A 71 -8.02 6.16 8.03
C LEU A 71 -8.04 7.40 8.94
N LYS A 72 -9.12 7.62 9.70
CA LYS A 72 -9.21 8.73 10.65
C LYS A 72 -8.12 8.68 11.72
N ASN A 73 -7.83 7.47 12.21
CA ASN A 73 -6.83 7.25 13.25
C ASN A 73 -5.37 7.29 12.73
N GLY A 74 -5.15 7.55 11.44
CA GLY A 74 -3.81 7.59 10.85
C GLY A 74 -3.09 6.23 10.86
N SER A 75 -3.88 5.14 10.87
CA SER A 75 -3.36 3.78 10.92
C SER A 75 -3.00 3.23 9.53
N VAL A 76 -3.34 3.94 8.46
CA VAL A 76 -3.12 3.52 7.08
C VAL A 76 -1.96 4.31 6.47
N ALA A 77 -1.16 3.62 5.66
CA ALA A 77 -0.12 4.23 4.84
C ALA A 77 -0.20 3.73 3.39
N ILE A 78 0.14 4.62 2.45
CA ILE A 78 0.27 4.35 1.02
C ILE A 78 1.76 4.47 0.68
N ASN A 79 2.36 3.44 0.08
CA ASN A 79 3.78 3.41 -0.29
C ASN A 79 4.74 3.82 0.84
N GLY A 80 4.35 3.54 2.10
CA GLY A 80 5.12 3.90 3.29
C GLY A 80 4.77 5.25 3.91
N GLU A 81 4.10 6.14 3.18
CA GLU A 81 3.63 7.44 3.67
C GLU A 81 2.31 7.30 4.43
N LYS A 82 2.29 7.75 5.69
CA LYS A 82 1.07 7.72 6.51
C LYS A 82 0.12 8.83 6.08
N ILE A 83 -1.15 8.46 5.99
CA ILE A 83 -2.24 9.39 5.75
C ILE A 83 -3.14 9.41 7.00
N ALA A 84 -3.70 10.56 7.35
CA ALA A 84 -4.58 10.69 8.52
C ALA A 84 -5.65 11.77 8.30
N GLY A 85 -6.65 11.79 9.18
CA GLY A 85 -7.70 12.81 9.18
C GLY A 85 -8.73 12.64 8.07
N ASP A 86 -9.46 13.72 7.78
CA ASP A 86 -10.55 13.70 6.81
C ASP A 86 -10.05 13.54 5.36
N ASP A 87 -8.82 13.98 5.07
CA ASP A 87 -8.17 13.77 3.78
C ASP A 87 -7.92 12.28 3.50
N ALA A 88 -7.60 11.49 4.53
CA ALA A 88 -7.42 10.05 4.39
C ALA A 88 -8.73 9.33 4.06
N VAL A 89 -9.86 9.77 4.64
CA VAL A 89 -11.18 9.18 4.38
C VAL A 89 -11.63 9.43 2.94
N ASN A 90 -11.29 10.60 2.40
CA ASN A 90 -11.63 10.99 1.03
C ASN A 90 -10.53 10.66 0.02
N ARG A 91 -9.45 9.99 0.44
CA ARG A 91 -8.31 9.68 -0.44
C ARG A 91 -8.71 8.64 -1.48
N VAL A 92 -8.57 9.04 -2.74
CA VAL A 92 -8.75 8.19 -3.92
C VAL A 92 -7.38 7.89 -4.51
N LEU A 93 -7.04 6.62 -4.69
CA LEU A 93 -5.78 6.19 -5.30
C LEU A 93 -5.72 6.61 -6.77
N GLN A 94 -4.56 7.13 -7.18
CA GLN A 94 -4.31 7.68 -8.51
C GLN A 94 -3.20 6.90 -9.21
N THR A 95 -3.02 7.18 -10.50
CA THR A 95 -1.90 6.63 -11.28
C THR A 95 -0.52 7.04 -10.73
N GLU A 96 -0.44 8.19 -10.07
CA GLU A 96 0.82 8.70 -9.48
C GLU A 96 1.24 7.91 -8.24
N ASP A 97 0.31 7.17 -7.63
CA ASP A 97 0.60 6.28 -6.50
C ASP A 97 1.22 4.95 -6.97
N LEU A 98 1.26 4.67 -8.27
CA LEU A 98 1.77 3.40 -8.79
C LEU A 98 3.29 3.33 -8.72
N LEU A 99 3.78 2.43 -7.88
CA LEU A 99 5.13 1.91 -7.95
C LEU A 99 5.27 1.01 -9.17
N HIS A 100 6.31 1.27 -9.96
CA HIS A 100 6.63 0.57 -11.22
C HIS A 100 5.44 0.45 -12.18
N GLY A 101 4.50 1.40 -12.13
CA GLY A 101 3.38 1.52 -13.07
C GLY A 101 2.22 0.54 -12.88
N ASN A 102 2.25 -0.31 -11.84
CA ASN A 102 1.18 -1.28 -11.58
C ASN A 102 0.90 -1.57 -10.09
N THR A 103 1.76 -1.22 -9.13
CA THR A 103 1.60 -1.67 -7.74
C THR A 103 1.46 -0.49 -6.79
N ILE A 104 0.48 -0.54 -5.88
CA ILE A 104 0.37 0.38 -4.75
C ILE A 104 0.44 -0.45 -3.47
N LEU A 105 1.33 -0.07 -2.56
CA LEU A 105 1.49 -0.77 -1.30
C LEU A 105 0.67 -0.09 -0.21
N LEU A 106 -0.25 -0.84 0.36
CA LEU A 106 -1.07 -0.41 1.47
C LEU A 106 -0.55 -1.04 2.75
N ARG A 107 -0.40 -0.24 3.81
CA ARG A 107 -0.06 -0.75 5.14
C ARG A 107 -1.08 -0.29 6.16
N ARG A 108 -1.51 -1.21 7.02
CA ARG A 108 -2.19 -0.89 8.28
C ARG A 108 -1.27 -1.15 9.48
N GLY A 109 -1.10 -0.13 10.31
CA GLY A 109 -0.24 -0.18 11.49
C GLY A 109 1.23 -0.38 11.11
N LYS A 110 1.93 -1.30 11.80
CA LYS A 110 3.37 -1.54 11.59
C LYS A 110 3.70 -2.76 10.73
N LYS A 111 2.80 -3.75 10.66
CA LYS A 111 3.11 -5.08 10.10
C LYS A 111 2.14 -5.58 9.04
N ALA A 112 0.91 -5.07 9.00
CA ALA A 112 -0.08 -5.55 8.05
C ALA A 112 0.12 -4.82 6.72
N TRP A 113 0.82 -5.47 5.79
CA TRP A 113 1.05 -5.00 4.44
C TRP A 113 0.09 -5.69 3.47
N PHE A 114 -0.24 -4.99 2.39
CA PHE A 114 -1.00 -5.53 1.28
C PHE A 114 -0.52 -4.89 -0.02
N ALA A 115 -0.24 -5.71 -1.04
CA ALA A 115 0.12 -5.25 -2.36
C ALA A 115 -1.10 -5.20 -3.29
N SER A 116 -1.59 -3.99 -3.57
CA SER A 116 -2.66 -3.79 -4.56
C SER A 116 -2.06 -3.62 -5.95
N ARG A 117 -2.34 -4.57 -6.84
CA ARG A 117 -1.90 -4.54 -8.24
C ARG A 117 -3.02 -3.98 -9.11
N TRP A 118 -2.73 -3.01 -9.95
CA TRP A 118 -3.66 -2.28 -10.80
C TRP A 118 -3.34 -2.57 -12.26
N LEU A 119 -4.14 -3.43 -12.87
CA LEU A 119 -3.93 -3.99 -14.22
C LEU A 119 -4.95 -3.44 -15.23
#